data_AF-A0AAV6D553-F1
#
_entry.id   AF-A0AAV6D553-F1
#
_cell.length_a   1.000
_cell.length_b   1.000
_cell.length_c   1.000
_cell.angle_alpha   90.00
_cell.angle_beta   90.00
_cell.angle_gamma   90.00
#
_symmetry.space_group_name_H-M   'P 1'
#
loop_
_entity.id
_entity.type
_entity.pdbx_description
1 polymer ?
#
loop_
_entity_poly.entity_id
_entity_poly.type
_entity_poly.pdbx_seq_one_letter_code
_entity_poly.pdbx_strand_id
1 'polypeptide(L)' 'MSKADILLELPKLELEERREIFERICDIEERDLLNGGQPTAEEKVLLDRELEEYKSNPKAGSTWAEVEARLRKQSRP' A
#
# COMPACT_ATOMS: atom_id res chain seq x y z
N MET A 1 19.93 -1.11 -19.25
CA MET A 1 19.89 -2.02 -18.08
C MET A 1 18.51 -2.65 -18.04
N SER A 2 18.40 -3.96 -17.91
CA SER A 2 17.10 -4.65 -17.79
C SER A 2 16.64 -4.67 -16.32
N LYS A 3 15.34 -4.92 -16.09
CA LYS A 3 14.80 -5.18 -14.74
C LYS A 3 15.57 -6.30 -14.03
N ALA A 4 15.95 -7.36 -14.76
CA ALA A 4 16.68 -8.49 -14.21
C ALA A 4 18.07 -8.08 -13.72
N ASP A 5 18.77 -7.24 -14.48
CA ASP A 5 20.10 -6.74 -14.09
C ASP A 5 20.01 -5.90 -12.80
N ILE A 6 19.03 -5.00 -12.70
CA ILE A 6 18.82 -4.18 -11.49
C ILE A 6 18.62 -5.08 -10.27
N LEU A 7 17.75 -6.09 -10.38
CA LEU A 7 17.46 -7.01 -9.28
C LEU A 7 18.68 -7.85 -8.85
N LEU A 8 19.61 -8.15 -9.77
CA LEU A 8 20.84 -8.85 -9.46
C LEU A 8 21.89 -7.98 -8.77
N GLU A 9 21.86 -6.67 -9.01
CA GLU A 9 22.79 -5.71 -8.38
C GLU A 9 22.32 -5.28 -6.99
N LEU A 10 21.01 -5.18 -6.73
CA LEU A 10 20.48 -4.73 -5.43
C LEU A 10 21.09 -5.46 -4.21
N PRO A 11 21.27 -6.81 -4.20
CA PRO A 11 21.84 -7.50 -3.05
C PRO A 11 23.33 -7.21 -2.80
N LYS A 12 24.04 -6.67 -3.81
CA LYS A 12 25.48 -6.36 -3.75
C LYS A 12 25.77 -4.98 -3.18
N LEU A 13 24.75 -4.14 -3.07
CA LEU A 13 24.83 -2.79 -2.52
C LEU A 13 24.89 -2.81 -0.99
N GLU A 14 25.51 -1.78 -0.43
CA GLU A 14 25.50 -1.57 1.02
C GLU A 14 24.07 -1.28 1.53
N LEU A 15 23.87 -1.39 2.84
CA LEU A 15 22.54 -1.17 3.43
C LEU A 15 22.01 0.24 3.15
N GLU A 16 22.88 1.24 3.25
CA GLU A 16 22.56 2.65 3.05
C GLU A 16 22.12 2.93 1.62
N GLU A 17 22.84 2.38 0.63
CA GLU A 17 22.50 2.49 -0.79
C GLU A 17 21.16 1.81 -1.11
N ARG A 18 20.90 0.64 -0.51
CA ARG A 18 19.59 -0.03 -0.66
C ARG A 18 18.46 0.77 -0.04
N ARG A 19 18.70 1.44 1.09
CA ARG A 19 17.70 2.31 1.73
C ARG A 19 17.37 3.51 0.85
N GLU A 20 18.38 4.16 0.28
CA GLU A 20 18.17 5.28 -0.64
C GLU A 20 17.35 4.86 -1.86
N ILE A 21 17.67 3.70 -2.47
CA ILE A 21 16.88 3.16 -3.59
C ILE A 21 15.45 2.84 -3.16
N PHE A 22 15.26 2.26 -1.97
CA PHE A 22 13.94 1.95 -1.44
C PHE A 22 13.10 3.21 -1.22
N GLU A 23 13.67 4.24 -0.58
CA GLU A 23 13.02 5.54 -0.40
C GLU A 23 12.63 6.14 -1.74
N ARG A 24 13.49 6.04 -2.76
CA ARG A 24 13.19 6.55 -4.08
C ARG A 24 12.07 5.79 -4.80
N ILE A 25 11.96 4.48 -4.58
CA ILE A 25 10.84 3.69 -5.09
C ILE A 25 9.55 4.11 -4.37
N CYS A 26 9.57 4.28 -3.05
CA CYS A 26 8.43 4.76 -2.29
C CYS A 26 7.94 6.13 -2.78
N ASP A 27 8.85 7.06 -3.04
CA ASP A 27 8.52 8.37 -3.63
C ASP A 27 7.78 8.28 -4.96
N ILE A 28 8.15 7.31 -5.81
CA ILE A 28 7.51 7.12 -7.12
C ILE A 28 6.11 6.57 -6.93
N GLU A 29 5.97 5.52 -6.11
CA GLU A 29 4.67 4.92 -5.80
C GLU A 29 3.73 5.93 -5.13
N GLU A 30 4.22 6.75 -4.19
CA GLU A 30 3.42 7.79 -3.55
C GLU A 30 2.95 8.83 -4.57
N ARG A 31 3.83 9.29 -5.47
CA ARG A 31 3.41 10.20 -6.55
C ARG A 31 2.36 9.58 -7.45
N ASP A 32 2.52 8.31 -7.80
CA ASP A 32 1.55 7.61 -8.66
C ASP A 32 0.22 7.42 -7.94
N LEU A 33 0.22 7.19 -6.62
CA LEU A 33 -1.00 7.17 -5.80
C LEU A 33 -1.67 8.54 -5.71
N LEU A 34 -0.90 9.60 -5.48
CA LEU A 34 -1.40 10.98 -5.37
C LEU A 34 -1.90 11.53 -6.70
N ASN A 35 -1.26 11.15 -7.82
CA ASN A 35 -1.65 11.51 -9.18
C ASN A 35 -2.61 10.48 -9.81
N GLY A 36 -2.91 9.40 -9.09
CA GLY A 36 -3.82 8.35 -9.52
C GLY A 36 -5.26 8.84 -9.57
N GLY A 37 -6.16 7.93 -9.94
CA GLY A 37 -7.60 8.22 -9.89
C GLY A 37 -8.01 8.56 -8.47
N GLN A 38 -8.64 9.72 -8.28
CA GLN A 38 -9.31 10.02 -7.01
C GLN A 38 -10.35 8.93 -6.73
N PRO A 39 -10.59 8.57 -5.45
CA PRO A 39 -11.71 7.71 -5.10
C PRO A 39 -12.99 8.26 -5.74
N THR A 40 -13.81 7.37 -6.27
CA THR A 40 -15.16 7.73 -6.70
C THR A 40 -15.94 8.33 -5.52
N ALA A 41 -17.02 9.07 -5.81
CA ALA A 41 -17.84 9.66 -4.76
C ALA A 41 -18.37 8.61 -3.76
N GLU A 42 -18.71 7.41 -4.26
CA GLU A 42 -19.17 6.29 -3.43
C GLU A 42 -18.06 5.75 -2.53
N GLU A 43 -16.85 5.55 -3.07
CA GLU A 43 -15.68 5.12 -2.29
C GLU A 43 -15.31 6.17 -1.24
N LYS A 44 -15.38 7.46 -1.57
CA LYS A 44 -15.13 8.54 -0.61
C LYS A 44 -16.13 8.51 0.54
N VAL A 45 -17.42 8.38 0.24
CA VAL A 45 -18.48 8.29 1.27
C VAL A 45 -18.27 7.08 2.18
N LEU A 46 -17.86 5.95 1.61
CA LEU A 46 -17.51 4.76 2.39
C LEU A 46 -16.34 5.05 3.33
N LEU A 47 -15.24 5.61 2.81
CA LEU A 47 -14.06 5.94 3.62
C LEU A 47 -14.36 6.95 4.74
N ASP A 48 -15.14 7.99 4.44
CA ASP A 48 -15.54 9.00 5.44
C ASP A 48 -16.37 8.35 6.57
N ARG A 49 -17.30 7.44 6.22
CA ARG A 49 -18.11 6.72 7.22
C ARG A 49 -17.24 5.86 8.14
N GLU A 50 -16.38 5.02 7.57
CA GLU A 50 -15.51 4.13 8.34
C GLU A 50 -14.56 4.93 9.24
N LEU A 51 -14.07 6.08 8.77
CA LEU A 51 -13.22 6.97 9.56
C LEU A 51 -13.97 7.58 10.76
N GLU A 52 -15.20 8.05 10.57
CA GLU A 52 -16.01 8.58 11.68
C GLU A 52 -16.37 7.49 12.70
N GLU A 53 -16.64 6.26 12.24
CA GLU A 53 -16.85 5.13 13.12
C GLU A 53 -15.58 4.78 13.92
N TYR A 54 -14.41 4.78 13.27
CA TYR A 54 -13.13 4.56 13.96
C TYR A 54 -12.80 5.66 14.98
N LYS A 55 -13.05 6.93 14.64
CA LYS A 55 -12.83 8.06 15.56
C LYS A 55 -13.69 7.94 16.83
N SER A 56 -14.93 7.49 16.68
CA SER A 56 -15.86 7.31 17.80
C SER A 56 -15.64 5.99 18.55
N ASN A 57 -15.15 4.96 17.88
CA ASN A 57 -14.76 3.67 18.45
C ASN A 57 -13.49 3.13 17.76
N PRO A 58 -12.31 3.26 18.38
CA PRO A 58 -11.05 2.75 17.82
C PRO A 58 -11.00 1.22 17.62
N LYS A 59 -12.01 0.48 18.12
CA LYS A 59 -12.16 -0.97 17.92
C LYS A 59 -13.18 -1.33 16.83
N ALA A 60 -13.73 -0.35 16.12
CA ALA A 60 -14.68 -0.58 15.02
C ALA A 60 -14.03 -1.21 13.79
N GLY A 61 -12.73 -0.98 13.60
CA GLY A 61 -11.97 -1.56 12.49
C GLY A 61 -11.75 -3.07 12.64
N SER A 62 -11.63 -3.77 11.51
CA SER A 62 -11.14 -5.15 11.48
C SER A 62 -9.65 -5.21 11.76
N THR A 63 -9.19 -6.27 12.42
CA THR A 63 -7.77 -6.59 12.51
C THR A 63 -7.19 -6.90 11.14
N TRP A 64 -5.88 -6.71 10.97
CA TRP A 64 -5.21 -7.07 9.72
C TRP A 64 -5.39 -8.55 9.35
N ALA A 65 -5.41 -9.45 10.33
CA ALA A 65 -5.65 -10.88 10.10
C ALA A 65 -7.05 -11.14 9.50
N GLU A 66 -8.07 -10.42 9.94
CA GLU A 66 -9.43 -10.52 9.38
C GLU A 66 -9.50 -9.93 7.97
N VAL A 67 -8.82 -8.81 7.72
CA VAL A 67 -8.70 -8.21 6.38
C VAL A 67 -8.01 -9.19 5.42
N GLU A 68 -6.86 -9.73 5.81
CA GLU A 68 -6.11 -10.71 5.03
C GLU A 68 -6.93 -11.96 4.73
N ALA A 69 -7.68 -12.48 5.71
CA ALA A 69 -8.54 -13.62 5.52
C ALA A 69 -9.66 -13.35 4.49
N ARG A 70 -10.20 -12.13 4.42
CA ARG A 70 -11.19 -11.73 3.40
C ARG A 70 -10.58 -11.68 2.00
N LEU A 71 -9.41 -11.05 1.86
CA LEU A 71 -8.71 -10.95 0.58
C LEU A 71 -8.36 -12.34 0.02
N ARG A 72 -7.80 -13.22 0.86
CA ARG A 72 -7.46 -14.59 0.46
C ARG A 72 -8.68 -15.42 0.06
N LYS A 73 -9.86 -15.15 0.62
CA LYS A 73 -11.12 -15.81 0.21
C LYS A 73 -11.61 -15.30 -1.15
N GLN A 74 -11.48 -14.00 -1.43
CA GLN A 74 -11.86 -13.42 -2.72
C GLN A 74 -10.93 -13.87 -3.86
N SER A 75 -9.66 -14.20 -3.56
CA SER A 75 -8.69 -14.69 -4.56
C SER A 75 -8.81 -16.18 -4.89
N ARG A 76 -9.71 -16.94 -4.24
CA ARG A 76 -9.97 -18.34 -4.60
C ARG A 76 -11.22 -18.41 -5.50
N PRO A 77 -11.12 -18.95 -6.73
CA PRO A 77 -12.28 -19.18 -7.60
C PRO A 77 -13.23 -20.24 -7.02
#